data_AF-A0A932NG73-F1
#
_entry.id   AF-A0A932NG73-F1
#
_cell.length_a   1.000
_cell.length_b   1.000
_cell.length_c   1.000
_cell.angle_alpha   90.00
_cell.angle_beta   90.00
_cell.angle_gamma   90.00
#
_symmetry.space_group_name_H-M   'P 1'
#
loop_
_entity.id
_entity.type
_entity.pdbx_description
1 polymer ?
#
loop_
_entity_poly.entity_id
_entity_poly.type
_entity_poly.pdbx_seq_one_letter_code
_entity_poly.pdbx_strand_id
1 'polypeptide(L)'
;MRLLPGVIMGLALASRAAAAGLLSAGSVAVLDGNSNARTTFTNNERITFQQRVFNGVVGTGRITFTFNVLSPTGGSVFQIAGNSAPGSVGNAATQLSGFPISKFYAGPGVYTLQAMAELDGQTITQQATFVISSPNIILLYPPNGAQDVADVPLTFRWISSGGSTYKVTVGDNPSFYNSLFTQDAQGAETSLTYPVNPPDSRQKLSAGQIYYWKVEAFDANGLQVGSSAAPYSFTVQTSALSRDMAVTDLVVAGAADAAGNLPFKMTVKNQGGAAQSNVSLRFSVGGIPAPGTPVSMMMLGAGDAREYAFSAPMIAGLNQNLAIACIEFSDDNLGNNCKTLMVNQAASGGGTADFGGNPTAEQVWRSIQLLLAQQGMDLSDYDLVGMEGQLSADELKGLLDQIRAGLADVSLSGPKTGAPATSAGTTAAAAASRRLSSDGAAPVAAAQNVEFAPVGNDWSGLSAPLGPKASGVLIGEEKVWRKVWKQVSSERVPEVDFEQHMVVGIFAGKGETRDHAEIEAVEMSLSGLVVRYKFVNYATFNVNKPPRPTVPYRLRIIPRTVVPVSFDQVVDHDDAFEKKRPKEKK
;
A
#
# COMPACT_ATOMS: atom_id res chain seq x y z
N MET A 1 -50.08 -3.07 -52.32
CA MET A 1 -50.14 -4.37 -53.03
C MET A 1 -49.03 -4.40 -54.08
N ARG A 2 -47.83 -4.87 -53.72
CA ARG A 2 -46.70 -5.07 -54.63
C ARG A 2 -45.89 -6.28 -54.13
N LEU A 3 -45.68 -7.21 -55.06
CA LEU A 3 -44.99 -8.48 -54.91
C LEU A 3 -43.49 -8.30 -54.59
N LEU A 4 -42.93 -9.25 -53.84
CA LEU A 4 -41.50 -9.52 -53.74
C LEU A 4 -41.26 -11.02 -54.00
N PRO A 5 -40.32 -11.41 -54.87
CA PRO A 5 -40.08 -12.79 -55.22
C PRO A 5 -39.12 -13.48 -54.24
N GLY A 6 -39.39 -14.76 -54.00
CA GLY A 6 -38.54 -15.64 -53.20
C GLY A 6 -37.25 -16.02 -53.92
N VAL A 7 -36.17 -16.07 -53.16
CA VAL A 7 -34.90 -16.71 -53.54
C VAL A 7 -34.73 -17.94 -52.67
N ILE A 8 -34.88 -19.10 -53.28
CA ILE A 8 -34.56 -20.42 -52.70
C ILE A 8 -33.05 -20.60 -52.83
N MET A 9 -32.34 -20.60 -51.69
CA MET A 9 -30.91 -20.91 -51.63
C MET A 9 -30.78 -22.40 -51.29
N GLY A 10 -30.42 -23.20 -52.28
CA GLY A 10 -30.15 -24.64 -52.13
C GLY A 10 -28.85 -24.86 -51.35
N LEU A 11 -28.97 -25.39 -50.13
CA LEU A 11 -27.86 -25.82 -49.31
C LEU A 11 -27.39 -27.20 -49.79
N ALA A 12 -26.33 -27.25 -50.60
CA ALA A 12 -25.64 -28.50 -50.92
C ALA A 12 -24.74 -28.90 -49.73
N LEU A 13 -25.25 -29.79 -48.87
CA LEU A 13 -24.48 -30.47 -47.83
C LEU A 13 -23.55 -31.50 -48.48
N ALA A 14 -22.37 -31.06 -48.90
CA ALA A 14 -21.26 -31.98 -49.14
C ALA A 14 -20.68 -32.41 -47.78
N SER A 15 -21.08 -33.58 -47.31
CA SER A 15 -20.46 -34.25 -46.16
C SER A 15 -19.00 -34.58 -46.50
N ARG A 16 -18.07 -33.71 -46.12
CA ARG A 16 -16.65 -34.05 -46.09
C ARG A 16 -16.48 -35.18 -45.07
N ALA A 17 -16.08 -36.36 -45.55
CA ALA A 17 -15.58 -37.41 -44.68
C ALA A 17 -14.38 -36.84 -43.90
N ALA A 18 -14.57 -36.57 -42.61
CA ALA A 18 -13.50 -36.18 -41.72
C ALA A 18 -12.57 -37.38 -41.59
N ALA A 19 -11.43 -37.35 -42.27
CA ALA A 19 -10.30 -38.21 -41.90
C ALA A 19 -10.03 -37.94 -40.42
N ALA A 20 -10.22 -38.94 -39.56
CA ALA A 20 -9.90 -38.84 -38.15
C ALA A 20 -8.40 -38.52 -38.03
N GLY A 21 -8.07 -37.25 -37.78
CA GLY A 21 -6.70 -36.83 -37.56
C GLY A 21 -6.12 -37.56 -36.34
N LEU A 22 -4.85 -37.96 -36.41
CA LEU A 22 -4.13 -38.59 -35.31
C LEU A 22 -4.23 -37.76 -34.03
N LEU A 23 -4.02 -36.45 -34.15
CA LEU A 23 -4.13 -35.51 -33.03
C LEU A 23 -5.41 -34.66 -33.10
N SER A 24 -5.99 -34.40 -31.94
CA SER A 24 -7.08 -33.45 -31.74
C SER A 24 -6.78 -32.51 -30.56
N ALA A 25 -7.29 -31.28 -30.65
CA ALA A 25 -7.08 -30.26 -29.62
C ALA A 25 -7.81 -30.62 -28.32
N GLY A 26 -7.11 -30.51 -27.19
CA GLY A 26 -7.69 -30.64 -25.86
C GLY A 26 -7.92 -29.26 -25.23
N SER A 27 -6.93 -28.78 -24.48
CA SER A 27 -6.98 -27.46 -23.84
C SER A 27 -5.60 -26.81 -23.78
N VAL A 28 -5.58 -25.48 -23.73
CA VAL A 28 -4.38 -24.69 -23.42
C VAL A 28 -4.72 -23.68 -22.33
N ALA A 29 -3.84 -23.52 -21.35
CA ALA A 29 -4.07 -22.65 -20.22
C ALA A 29 -2.75 -22.03 -19.71
N VAL A 30 -2.87 -20.84 -19.12
CA VAL A 30 -1.83 -20.20 -18.32
C VAL A 30 -2.28 -20.27 -16.87
N LEU A 31 -1.46 -20.87 -16.01
CA LEU A 31 -1.76 -21.10 -14.61
C LEU A 31 -0.84 -20.25 -13.72
N ASP A 32 -1.30 -19.90 -12.53
CA ASP A 32 -0.48 -19.27 -11.50
C ASP A 32 0.36 -20.28 -10.69
N GLY A 33 1.05 -19.79 -9.66
CA GLY A 33 1.84 -20.63 -8.74
C GLY A 33 1.02 -21.67 -7.96
N ASN A 34 -0.30 -21.49 -7.87
CA ASN A 34 -1.23 -22.41 -7.22
C ASN A 34 -1.92 -23.34 -8.23
N SER A 35 -1.46 -23.36 -9.49
CA SER A 35 -2.03 -24.15 -10.59
C SER A 35 -3.46 -23.77 -10.97
N ASN A 36 -3.93 -22.58 -10.59
CA ASN A 36 -5.23 -22.07 -11.02
C ASN A 36 -5.09 -21.36 -12.37
N ALA A 37 -6.00 -21.65 -13.31
CA ALA A 37 -6.04 -20.96 -14.58
C ALA A 37 -6.40 -19.49 -14.39
N ARG A 38 -5.55 -18.59 -14.88
CA ARG A 38 -5.72 -17.13 -14.79
C ARG A 38 -5.45 -16.47 -16.13
N THR A 39 -6.11 -15.34 -16.36
CA THR A 39 -5.95 -14.52 -17.56
C THR A 39 -5.25 -13.19 -17.28
N THR A 40 -4.86 -12.91 -16.04
CA THR A 40 -4.22 -11.65 -15.64
C THR A 40 -3.11 -11.93 -14.65
N PHE A 41 -1.93 -11.38 -14.93
CA PHE A 41 -0.70 -11.54 -14.17
C PHE A 41 0.04 -10.20 -14.05
N THR A 42 0.92 -10.10 -13.09
CA THR A 42 1.88 -9.00 -12.96
C THR A 42 3.24 -9.39 -13.54
N ASN A 43 4.05 -8.42 -13.93
CA ASN A 43 5.34 -8.67 -14.58
C ASN A 43 6.39 -9.36 -13.67
N ASN A 44 6.13 -9.42 -12.35
CA ASN A 44 7.01 -10.05 -11.36
C ASN A 44 6.56 -11.47 -10.95
N GLU A 45 5.42 -11.95 -11.46
CA GLU A 45 4.91 -13.29 -11.14
C GLU A 45 5.67 -14.41 -11.88
N ARG A 46 5.52 -15.63 -11.38
CA ARG A 46 5.87 -16.88 -12.07
C ARG A 46 4.61 -17.57 -12.55
N ILE A 47 4.64 -18.11 -13.76
CA ILE A 47 3.49 -18.75 -14.40
C ILE A 47 3.81 -20.14 -14.89
N THR A 48 2.76 -20.92 -15.13
CA THR A 48 2.83 -22.26 -15.73
C THR A 48 2.08 -22.26 -17.05
N PHE A 49 2.73 -22.72 -18.13
CA PHE A 49 2.03 -22.99 -19.40
C PHE A 49 1.61 -24.46 -19.43
N GLN A 50 0.38 -24.74 -19.82
CA GLN A 50 -0.13 -26.10 -19.96
C GLN A 50 -0.79 -26.29 -21.32
N GLN A 51 -0.49 -27.44 -21.96
CA GLN A 51 -1.21 -27.91 -23.15
C GLN A 51 -1.67 -29.35 -22.94
N ARG A 52 -2.89 -29.64 -23.38
CA ARG A 52 -3.49 -30.97 -23.45
C ARG A 52 -3.94 -31.25 -24.87
N VAL A 53 -3.72 -32.47 -25.34
CA VAL A 53 -4.16 -32.98 -26.65
C VAL A 53 -4.70 -34.40 -26.48
N PHE A 54 -5.52 -34.84 -27.43
CA PHE A 54 -5.96 -36.23 -27.51
C PHE A 54 -5.42 -36.87 -28.78
N ASN A 55 -4.79 -38.02 -28.63
CA ASN A 55 -4.28 -38.82 -29.72
C ASN A 55 -5.24 -40.00 -29.99
N GLY A 56 -5.85 -40.01 -31.18
CA GLY A 56 -6.87 -40.97 -31.57
C GLY A 56 -6.35 -42.29 -32.12
N VAL A 57 -5.06 -42.36 -32.50
CA VAL A 57 -4.46 -43.59 -33.06
C VAL A 57 -3.06 -43.83 -32.49
N VAL A 58 -2.58 -45.07 -32.58
CA VAL A 58 -1.22 -45.41 -32.17
C VAL A 58 -0.25 -44.87 -33.23
N GLY A 59 0.59 -43.91 -32.84
CA GLY A 59 1.72 -43.43 -33.64
C GLY A 59 3.01 -44.19 -33.29
N THR A 60 3.95 -44.26 -34.22
CA THR A 60 5.29 -44.83 -33.96
C THR A 60 6.25 -43.80 -33.36
N GLY A 61 5.92 -42.51 -33.46
CA GLY A 61 6.68 -41.40 -32.90
C GLY A 61 6.31 -40.99 -31.47
N ARG A 62 6.90 -39.87 -31.04
CA ARG A 62 6.54 -39.15 -29.81
C ARG A 62 5.78 -37.88 -30.18
N ILE A 63 4.80 -37.49 -29.36
CA ILE A 63 4.14 -36.19 -29.47
C ILE A 63 5.13 -35.14 -28.97
N THR A 64 5.64 -34.28 -29.83
CA THR A 64 6.54 -33.19 -29.47
C THR A 64 5.73 -31.92 -29.19
N PHE A 65 6.07 -31.23 -28.11
CA PHE A 65 5.39 -30.01 -27.70
C PHE A 65 6.31 -28.80 -27.80
N THR A 66 5.76 -27.70 -28.30
CA THR A 66 6.41 -26.39 -28.38
C THR A 66 5.50 -25.33 -27.79
N PHE A 67 6.03 -24.50 -26.90
CA PHE A 67 5.36 -23.30 -26.40
C PHE A 67 6.03 -22.07 -27.02
N ASN A 68 5.21 -21.17 -27.56
CA ASN A 68 5.63 -19.88 -28.10
C ASN A 68 4.75 -18.78 -27.47
N VAL A 69 5.34 -17.74 -26.91
CA VAL A 69 4.62 -16.61 -26.35
C VAL A 69 4.85 -15.41 -27.25
N LEU A 70 3.74 -14.81 -27.70
CA LEU A 70 3.72 -13.58 -28.47
C LEU A 70 3.45 -12.39 -27.54
N SER A 71 4.17 -11.30 -27.76
CA SER A 71 3.98 -10.01 -27.11
C SER A 71 2.65 -9.35 -27.52
N PRO A 72 2.27 -8.24 -26.86
CA PRO A 72 1.15 -7.40 -27.30
C PRO A 72 1.28 -6.85 -28.72
N THR A 73 2.52 -6.75 -29.25
CA THR A 73 2.78 -6.34 -30.64
C THR A 73 2.82 -7.52 -31.62
N GLY A 74 2.53 -8.74 -31.15
CA GLY A 74 2.51 -9.97 -31.95
C GLY A 74 3.88 -10.62 -32.20
N GLY A 75 4.97 -10.04 -31.70
CA GLY A 75 6.32 -10.60 -31.84
C GLY A 75 6.55 -11.76 -30.87
N SER A 76 7.27 -12.81 -31.29
CA SER A 76 7.68 -13.88 -30.38
C SER A 76 8.70 -13.36 -29.37
N VAL A 77 8.38 -13.48 -28.08
CA VAL A 77 9.24 -13.04 -26.95
C VAL A 77 9.79 -14.21 -26.15
N PHE A 78 9.23 -15.40 -26.36
CA PHE A 78 9.71 -16.63 -25.75
C PHE A 78 9.28 -17.82 -26.59
N GLN A 79 10.20 -18.76 -26.80
CA GLN A 79 9.90 -20.03 -27.43
C GLN A 79 10.70 -21.13 -26.74
N ILE A 80 10.05 -22.25 -26.44
CA ILE A 80 10.70 -23.46 -25.95
C ILE A 80 10.09 -24.67 -26.64
N ALA A 81 10.98 -25.58 -27.03
CA ALA A 81 10.64 -26.90 -27.55
C ALA A 81 11.42 -27.96 -26.76
N GLY A 82 11.00 -29.21 -26.86
CA GLY A 82 11.74 -30.36 -26.32
C GLY A 82 10.97 -31.23 -25.34
N ASN A 83 9.83 -30.75 -24.83
CA ASN A 83 8.91 -31.61 -24.09
C ASN A 83 8.26 -32.61 -25.05
N SER A 84 8.15 -33.88 -24.65
CA SER A 84 7.49 -34.89 -25.47
C SER A 84 6.78 -35.95 -24.65
N ALA A 85 5.69 -36.48 -25.19
CA ALA A 85 4.95 -37.61 -24.63
C ALA A 85 4.96 -38.81 -25.60
N PRO A 86 4.75 -40.05 -25.13
CA PRO A 86 4.54 -41.19 -26.03
C PRO A 86 3.36 -40.97 -26.98
N GLY A 87 3.48 -41.40 -28.24
CA GLY A 87 2.40 -41.38 -29.25
C GLY A 87 1.34 -42.47 -29.07
N SER A 88 1.08 -42.90 -27.84
CA SER A 88 0.02 -43.88 -27.53
C SER A 88 -1.37 -43.23 -27.64
N VAL A 89 -2.39 -44.04 -27.93
CA VAL A 89 -3.80 -43.60 -27.94
C VAL A 89 -4.18 -43.06 -26.56
N GLY A 90 -4.86 -41.92 -26.51
CA GLY A 90 -5.38 -41.32 -25.28
C GLY A 90 -4.98 -39.85 -25.10
N ASN A 91 -5.13 -39.37 -23.87
CA ASN A 91 -4.77 -38.00 -23.50
C ASN A 91 -3.25 -37.87 -23.31
N ALA A 92 -2.68 -36.83 -23.90
CA ALA A 92 -1.32 -36.41 -23.63
C ALA A 92 -1.32 -34.95 -23.17
N ALA A 93 -0.44 -34.62 -22.24
CA ALA A 93 -0.30 -33.28 -21.71
C ALA A 93 1.16 -32.92 -21.48
N THR A 94 1.45 -31.63 -21.54
CA THR A 94 2.74 -31.07 -21.15
C THR A 94 2.52 -29.82 -20.30
N GLN A 95 3.48 -29.53 -19.43
CA GLN A 95 3.50 -28.29 -18.67
C GLN A 95 4.92 -27.74 -18.57
N LEU A 96 5.04 -26.41 -18.63
CA LEU A 96 6.24 -25.66 -18.27
C LEU A 96 5.92 -24.84 -17.03
N SER A 97 6.41 -25.27 -15.86
CA SER A 97 6.03 -24.70 -14.56
C SER A 97 7.05 -23.69 -14.03
N GLY A 98 6.56 -22.69 -13.30
CA GLY A 98 7.37 -21.77 -12.51
C GLY A 98 8.22 -20.81 -13.34
N PHE A 99 7.81 -20.54 -14.59
CA PHE A 99 8.56 -19.68 -15.51
C PHE A 99 8.36 -18.20 -15.13
N PRO A 100 9.44 -17.45 -14.83
CA PRO A 100 9.32 -16.05 -14.41
C PRO A 100 8.94 -15.15 -15.59
N ILE A 101 7.90 -14.33 -15.41
CA ILE A 101 7.41 -13.41 -16.45
C ILE A 101 8.50 -12.43 -16.91
N SER A 102 9.36 -11.98 -15.99
CA SER A 102 10.48 -11.08 -16.29
C SER A 102 11.46 -11.59 -17.37
N LYS A 103 11.44 -12.88 -17.73
CA LYS A 103 12.29 -13.43 -18.80
C LYS A 103 11.74 -13.24 -20.21
N PHE A 104 10.44 -12.96 -20.36
CA PHE A 104 9.79 -12.77 -21.65
C PHE A 104 8.92 -11.51 -21.71
N TYR A 105 8.90 -10.72 -20.63
CA TYR A 105 8.17 -9.48 -20.54
C TYR A 105 8.71 -8.43 -21.52
N ALA A 106 7.85 -7.97 -22.42
CA ALA A 106 8.14 -6.93 -23.42
C ALA A 106 7.33 -5.64 -23.22
N GLY A 107 6.58 -5.53 -22.11
CA GLY A 107 5.69 -4.40 -21.81
C GLY A 107 4.30 -4.86 -21.35
N PRO A 108 3.49 -3.96 -20.79
CA PRO A 108 2.14 -4.31 -20.34
C PRO A 108 1.22 -4.57 -21.53
N GLY A 109 0.24 -5.45 -21.38
CA GLY A 109 -0.78 -5.71 -22.41
C GLY A 109 -1.16 -7.18 -22.52
N VAL A 110 -1.85 -7.53 -23.63
CA VAL A 110 -2.34 -8.89 -23.92
C VAL A 110 -1.24 -9.70 -24.61
N TYR A 111 -0.80 -10.76 -23.97
CA TYR A 111 0.11 -11.77 -24.52
C TYR A 111 -0.69 -12.95 -25.07
N THR A 112 -0.14 -13.63 -26.07
CA THR A 112 -0.73 -14.86 -26.63
C THR A 112 0.23 -16.03 -26.43
N LEU A 113 -0.20 -17.03 -25.65
CA LEU A 113 0.43 -18.35 -25.62
C LEU A 113 -0.04 -19.14 -26.84
N GLN A 114 0.87 -19.46 -27.75
CA GLN A 114 0.69 -20.44 -28.82
C GLN A 114 1.35 -21.76 -28.41
N ALA A 115 0.56 -22.81 -28.21
CA ALA A 115 1.04 -24.14 -27.88
C ALA A 115 0.85 -25.07 -29.07
N MET A 116 1.91 -25.74 -29.50
CA MET A 116 1.92 -26.64 -30.65
C MET A 116 2.25 -28.06 -30.20
N ALA A 117 1.49 -29.03 -30.70
CA ALA A 117 1.75 -30.45 -30.55
C ALA A 117 1.89 -31.09 -31.93
N GLU A 118 2.96 -31.85 -32.15
CA GLU A 118 3.24 -32.51 -33.43
C GLU A 118 3.43 -34.03 -33.23
N LEU A 119 2.82 -34.83 -34.10
CA LEU A 119 3.00 -36.28 -34.19
C LEU A 119 2.88 -36.71 -35.65
N ASP A 120 3.88 -37.43 -36.15
CA ASP A 120 3.91 -38.03 -37.49
C ASP A 120 3.53 -37.03 -38.61
N GLY A 121 4.03 -35.79 -38.50
CA GLY A 121 3.80 -34.70 -39.46
C GLY A 121 2.46 -33.97 -39.31
N GLN A 122 1.56 -34.42 -38.43
CA GLN A 122 0.36 -33.66 -38.06
C GLN A 122 0.69 -32.69 -36.94
N THR A 123 0.37 -31.41 -37.13
CA THR A 123 0.52 -30.36 -36.11
C THR A 123 -0.84 -29.84 -35.66
N ILE A 124 -1.04 -29.75 -34.34
CA ILE A 124 -2.15 -29.06 -33.70
C ILE A 124 -1.63 -27.82 -32.98
N THR A 125 -2.20 -26.66 -33.30
CA THR A 125 -1.92 -25.39 -32.62
C THR A 125 -3.12 -24.99 -31.78
N GLN A 126 -2.89 -24.66 -30.51
CA GLN A 126 -3.87 -24.13 -29.58
C GLN A 126 -3.38 -22.77 -29.07
N GLN A 127 -4.30 -21.87 -28.73
CA GLN A 127 -3.95 -20.54 -28.24
C GLN A 127 -4.71 -20.17 -26.97
N ALA A 128 -4.04 -19.47 -26.06
CA ALA A 128 -4.63 -18.79 -24.90
C ALA A 128 -4.08 -17.37 -24.81
N THR A 129 -4.93 -16.41 -24.44
CA THR A 129 -4.52 -15.02 -24.20
C THR A 129 -4.48 -14.72 -22.71
N PHE A 130 -3.53 -13.91 -22.28
CA PHE A 130 -3.42 -13.44 -20.90
C PHE A 130 -2.86 -12.02 -20.86
N VAL A 131 -3.27 -11.23 -19.88
CA VAL A 131 -2.83 -9.85 -19.67
C VAL A 131 -1.67 -9.86 -18.68
N ILE A 132 -0.60 -9.16 -19.01
CA ILE A 132 0.44 -8.82 -18.05
C ILE A 132 0.33 -7.33 -17.75
N SER A 133 -0.03 -6.98 -16.51
CA SER A 133 0.05 -5.61 -16.02
C SER A 133 1.43 -5.37 -15.41
N SER A 134 2.00 -4.19 -15.62
CA SER A 134 3.06 -3.68 -14.76
C SER A 134 2.50 -2.52 -13.96
N PRO A 135 2.42 -2.64 -12.63
CA PRO A 135 2.10 -1.54 -11.74
C PRO A 135 2.98 -0.35 -12.06
N ASN A 136 2.39 0.72 -12.59
CA ASN A 136 3.09 1.98 -12.75
C ASN A 136 2.85 2.80 -11.49
N ILE A 137 3.91 3.18 -10.78
CA ILE A 137 3.83 4.00 -9.57
C ILE A 137 4.50 5.33 -9.86
N ILE A 138 3.71 6.40 -9.83
CA ILE A 138 4.15 7.78 -10.06
C ILE A 138 4.04 8.53 -8.73
N LEU A 139 5.17 8.98 -8.20
CA LEU A 139 5.22 9.79 -6.99
C LEU A 139 4.77 11.22 -7.31
N LEU A 140 3.88 11.79 -6.49
CA LEU A 140 3.35 13.13 -6.70
C LEU A 140 3.88 14.14 -5.69
N TYR A 141 3.86 13.76 -4.41
CA TYR A 141 4.12 14.70 -3.34
C TYR A 141 4.78 14.03 -2.11
N PRO A 142 5.83 14.62 -1.52
CA PRO A 142 6.57 15.78 -2.02
C PRO A 142 7.19 15.52 -3.40
N PRO A 143 7.20 16.50 -4.32
CA PRO A 143 7.82 16.32 -5.64
C PRO A 143 9.33 16.11 -5.49
N ASN A 144 9.95 15.50 -6.50
CA ASN A 144 11.38 15.20 -6.45
C ASN A 144 12.22 16.48 -6.33
N GLY A 145 13.11 16.53 -5.33
CA GLY A 145 13.93 17.70 -5.02
C GLY A 145 13.17 18.82 -4.31
N ALA A 146 11.99 18.55 -3.74
CA ALA A 146 11.26 19.54 -2.96
C ALA A 146 12.14 20.11 -1.84
N GLN A 147 12.13 21.43 -1.67
CA GLN A 147 12.87 22.09 -0.60
C GLN A 147 11.90 22.69 0.40
N ASP A 148 12.31 22.64 1.66
CA ASP A 148 11.66 23.29 2.78
C ASP A 148 10.15 23.00 2.83
N VAL A 149 9.81 21.71 2.73
CA VAL A 149 8.41 21.25 2.83
C VAL A 149 7.87 21.60 4.22
N ALA A 150 6.81 22.40 4.26
CA ALA A 150 6.27 23.03 5.46
C ALA A 150 5.06 22.29 6.08
N ASP A 151 4.62 21.18 5.48
CA ASP A 151 3.39 20.51 5.89
C ASP A 151 3.50 19.87 7.28
N VAL A 152 2.46 20.07 8.09
CA VAL A 152 2.33 19.45 9.41
C VAL A 152 0.90 18.92 9.56
N PRO A 153 0.67 17.59 9.47
CA PRO A 153 1.63 16.54 9.15
C PRO A 153 1.99 16.48 7.66
N LEU A 154 3.20 15.99 7.35
CA LEU A 154 3.61 15.68 5.99
C LEU A 154 2.80 14.50 5.43
N THR A 155 2.19 14.66 4.24
CA THR A 155 1.45 13.57 3.57
C THR A 155 2.10 13.20 2.25
N PHE A 156 2.58 11.95 2.12
CA PHE A 156 3.02 11.38 0.86
C PHE A 156 1.84 11.06 -0.04
N ARG A 157 1.96 11.34 -1.34
CA ARG A 157 0.92 11.06 -2.35
C ARG A 157 1.52 10.49 -3.62
N TRP A 158 0.87 9.49 -4.19
CA TRP A 158 1.27 8.87 -5.45
C TRP A 158 0.04 8.51 -6.29
N ILE A 159 0.28 8.09 -7.53
CA ILE A 159 -0.69 7.40 -8.38
C ILE A 159 -0.13 6.01 -8.66
N SER A 160 -0.96 4.99 -8.59
CA SER A 160 -0.54 3.61 -8.83
C SER A 160 -1.63 2.77 -9.48
N SER A 161 -1.22 1.70 -10.15
CA SER A 161 -2.10 0.65 -10.67
C SER A 161 -1.66 -0.74 -10.17
N GLY A 162 -2.58 -1.69 -10.07
CA GLY A 162 -2.27 -3.11 -9.91
C GLY A 162 -1.75 -3.60 -8.54
N GLY A 163 -1.67 -2.73 -7.53
CA GLY A 163 -1.38 -3.12 -6.14
C GLY A 163 -2.66 -3.21 -5.30
N SER A 164 -2.74 -4.19 -4.41
CA SER A 164 -3.79 -4.29 -3.38
C SER A 164 -3.42 -3.49 -2.12
N THR A 165 -2.13 -3.41 -1.82
CA THR A 165 -1.56 -2.59 -0.74
C THR A 165 -0.29 -1.91 -1.20
N TYR A 166 0.09 -0.83 -0.51
CA TYR A 166 1.27 -0.05 -0.81
C TYR A 166 2.11 0.15 0.44
N LYS A 167 3.42 0.13 0.29
CA LYS A 167 4.37 0.40 1.36
C LYS A 167 5.19 1.62 1.03
N VAL A 168 5.19 2.59 1.94
CA VAL A 168 5.99 3.81 1.84
C VAL A 168 7.24 3.63 2.68
N THR A 169 8.41 3.90 2.08
CA THR A 169 9.70 3.87 2.78
C THR A 169 10.35 5.23 2.69
N VAL A 170 10.84 5.75 3.82
CA VAL A 170 11.59 7.01 3.92
C VAL A 170 12.98 6.71 4.47
N GLY A 171 14.01 7.34 3.88
CA GLY A 171 15.40 7.20 4.28
C GLY A 171 16.17 8.52 4.17
N ASP A 172 17.35 8.59 4.77
CA ASP A 172 18.33 9.70 4.65
C ASP A 172 19.35 9.47 3.52
N ASN A 173 19.24 8.34 2.81
CA ASN A 173 20.09 7.97 1.68
C ASN A 173 19.25 7.25 0.61
N PRO A 174 19.50 7.50 -0.69
CA PRO A 174 18.72 6.94 -1.81
C PRO A 174 18.74 5.41 -1.90
N SER A 175 19.71 4.71 -1.29
CA SER A 175 19.69 3.24 -1.27
C SER A 175 18.75 2.64 -0.22
N PHE A 176 18.21 3.46 0.69
CA PHE A 176 17.39 3.03 1.83
C PHE A 176 18.06 1.99 2.73
N TYR A 177 19.39 1.90 2.72
CA TYR A 177 20.13 1.10 3.70
C TYR A 177 19.86 1.67 5.09
N ASN A 178 19.24 0.85 5.98
CA ASN A 178 18.79 1.28 7.31
C ASN A 178 17.75 2.41 7.26
N SER A 179 16.69 2.21 6.47
CA SER A 179 15.56 3.13 6.31
C SER A 179 15.08 3.70 7.65
N LEU A 180 14.75 4.99 7.66
CA LEU A 180 14.27 5.69 8.86
C LEU A 180 12.86 5.22 9.22
N PHE A 181 11.98 5.14 8.22
CA PHE A 181 10.57 4.86 8.40
C PHE A 181 10.06 3.98 7.28
N THR A 182 9.19 3.02 7.62
CA THR A 182 8.48 2.17 6.67
C THR A 182 7.09 1.90 7.21
N GLN A 183 6.07 2.13 6.39
CA GLN A 183 4.69 1.88 6.77
C GLN A 183 3.84 1.48 5.56
N ASP A 184 2.93 0.53 5.77
CA ASP A 184 1.91 0.16 4.80
C ASP A 184 0.77 1.19 4.82
N ALA A 185 0.36 1.64 3.63
CA ALA A 185 -0.88 2.39 3.43
C ALA A 185 -2.08 1.47 3.64
N GLN A 186 -3.20 2.02 4.12
CA GLN A 186 -4.38 1.20 4.40
C GLN A 186 -5.06 0.80 3.09
N GLY A 187 -5.10 -0.51 2.82
CA GLY A 187 -5.68 -1.04 1.59
C GLY A 187 -5.05 -0.43 0.34
N ALA A 188 -5.89 -0.04 -0.62
CA ALA A 188 -5.47 0.54 -1.90
C ALA A 188 -5.33 2.07 -1.88
N GLU A 189 -5.22 2.69 -0.70
CA GLU A 189 -5.00 4.13 -0.59
C GLU A 189 -3.70 4.56 -1.29
N THR A 190 -3.75 5.70 -1.98
CA THR A 190 -2.59 6.26 -2.70
C THR A 190 -1.97 7.47 -1.98
N SER A 191 -2.12 7.50 -0.66
CA SER A 191 -1.55 8.50 0.22
C SER A 191 -1.17 7.92 1.58
N LEU A 192 -0.16 8.51 2.23
CA LEU A 192 0.25 8.12 3.58
C LEU A 192 0.70 9.36 4.36
N THR A 193 0.14 9.56 5.55
CA THR A 193 0.53 10.66 6.44
C THR A 193 1.69 10.23 7.34
N TYR A 194 2.80 10.98 7.28
CA TYR A 194 3.95 10.77 8.15
C TYR A 194 3.62 11.20 9.58
N PRO A 195 4.04 10.42 10.60
CA PRO A 195 3.76 10.77 11.99
C PRO A 195 4.44 12.09 12.38
N VAL A 196 3.70 12.99 13.03
CA VAL A 196 4.24 14.25 13.58
C VAL A 196 5.22 13.95 14.72
N ASN A 197 4.87 12.98 15.57
CA ASN A 197 5.64 12.55 16.73
C ASN A 197 5.90 11.04 16.64
N PRO A 198 6.84 10.60 15.78
CA PRO A 198 7.17 9.19 15.71
C PRO A 198 7.78 8.72 17.04
N PRO A 199 7.51 7.45 17.45
CA PRO A 199 8.02 6.92 18.71
C PRO A 199 9.55 6.74 18.71
N ASP A 200 10.15 6.50 17.54
CA ASP A 200 11.60 6.45 17.36
C ASP A 200 12.14 7.85 17.05
N SER A 201 13.14 8.30 17.82
CA SER A 201 13.79 9.59 17.61
C SER A 201 14.49 9.69 16.24
N ARG A 202 14.95 8.56 15.67
CA ARG A 202 15.57 8.52 14.33
C ARG A 202 14.58 8.83 13.21
N GLN A 203 13.28 8.64 13.44
CA GLN A 203 12.23 8.95 12.48
C GLN A 203 11.87 10.44 12.46
N LYS A 204 12.38 11.25 13.40
CA LYS A 204 12.14 12.69 13.40
C LYS A 204 12.89 13.34 12.23
N LEU A 205 12.14 14.03 11.36
CA LEU A 205 12.71 14.75 10.23
C LEU A 205 13.35 16.06 10.72
N SER A 206 14.58 16.32 10.29
CA SER A 206 15.38 17.48 10.65
C SER A 206 15.46 18.46 9.48
N ALA A 207 15.36 19.75 9.78
CA ALA A 207 15.44 20.80 8.77
C ALA A 207 16.80 20.80 8.05
N GLY A 208 16.78 21.09 6.75
CA GLY A 208 17.99 21.14 5.92
C GLY A 208 18.63 19.78 5.58
N GLN A 209 18.19 18.68 6.22
CA GLN A 209 18.58 17.33 5.84
C GLN A 209 17.80 16.89 4.60
N ILE A 210 18.50 16.28 3.64
CA ILE A 210 17.87 15.66 2.47
C ILE A 210 17.37 14.27 2.86
N TYR A 211 16.08 14.03 2.62
CA TYR A 211 15.42 12.75 2.75
C TYR A 211 15.02 12.21 1.38
N TYR A 212 14.80 10.91 1.33
CA TYR A 212 14.40 10.17 0.15
C TYR A 212 13.18 9.33 0.50
N TRP A 213 12.23 9.21 -0.42
CA TRP A 213 11.08 8.35 -0.24
C TRP A 213 10.75 7.57 -1.51
N LYS A 214 10.19 6.37 -1.32
CA LYS A 214 9.72 5.51 -2.41
C LYS A 214 8.43 4.80 -2.01
N VAL A 215 7.75 4.24 -3.01
CA VAL A 215 6.54 3.43 -2.82
C VAL A 215 6.71 2.09 -3.52
N GLU A 216 6.35 1.03 -2.82
CA GLU A 216 6.32 -0.34 -3.34
C GLU A 216 4.86 -0.84 -3.32
N ALA A 217 4.44 -1.52 -4.38
CA ALA A 217 3.11 -2.11 -4.49
C ALA A 217 3.15 -3.61 -4.23
N PHE A 218 2.18 -4.11 -3.47
CA PHE A 218 2.04 -5.51 -3.12
C PHE A 218 0.66 -6.02 -3.56
N ASP A 219 0.59 -7.29 -3.97
CA ASP A 219 -0.68 -7.94 -4.28
C ASP A 219 -1.40 -8.43 -3.01
N ALA A 220 -2.57 -9.05 -3.19
CA ALA A 220 -3.35 -9.60 -2.07
C ALA A 220 -2.66 -10.73 -1.31
N ASN A 221 -1.59 -11.33 -1.87
CA ASN A 221 -0.80 -12.38 -1.24
C ASN A 221 0.48 -11.83 -0.58
N GLY A 222 0.69 -10.51 -0.60
CA GLY A 222 1.89 -9.87 -0.04
C GLY A 222 3.12 -9.97 -0.94
N LEU A 223 2.98 -10.34 -2.22
CA LEU A 223 4.09 -10.35 -3.17
C LEU A 223 4.29 -8.95 -3.75
N GLN A 224 5.54 -8.49 -3.82
CA GLN A 224 5.86 -7.19 -4.44
C GLN A 224 5.63 -7.25 -5.96
N VAL A 225 4.66 -6.49 -6.44
CA VAL A 225 4.25 -6.42 -7.85
C VAL A 225 4.71 -5.14 -8.53
N GLY A 226 5.11 -4.12 -7.76
CA GLY A 226 5.58 -2.85 -8.30
C GLY A 226 6.50 -2.08 -7.37
N SER A 227 7.19 -1.11 -7.94
CA SER A 227 7.97 -0.10 -7.21
C SER A 227 7.98 1.18 -8.03
N SER A 228 8.03 2.34 -7.36
CA SER A 228 8.38 3.60 -7.99
C SER A 228 9.74 3.45 -8.68
N ALA A 229 9.88 4.02 -9.88
CA ALA A 229 11.07 3.85 -10.73
C ALA A 229 12.35 4.40 -10.08
N ALA A 230 12.23 5.51 -9.34
CA ALA A 230 13.30 6.11 -8.57
C ALA A 230 12.73 6.71 -7.28
N PRO A 231 13.54 6.83 -6.21
CA PRO A 231 13.12 7.58 -5.04
C PRO A 231 13.03 9.08 -5.34
N TYR A 232 12.08 9.75 -4.72
CA TYR A 232 12.00 11.21 -4.72
C TYR A 232 12.72 11.76 -3.50
N SER A 233 13.45 12.85 -3.66
CA SER A 233 14.11 13.55 -2.57
C SER A 233 13.32 14.76 -2.09
N PHE A 234 13.48 15.14 -0.82
CA PHE A 234 12.93 16.37 -0.27
C PHE A 234 13.73 16.86 0.95
N THR A 235 13.63 18.14 1.29
CA THR A 235 13.98 18.67 2.62
C THR A 235 12.71 19.16 3.31
N VAL A 236 12.68 19.09 4.64
CA VAL A 236 11.61 19.72 5.44
C VAL A 236 12.04 21.12 5.84
N GLN A 237 11.08 22.05 5.90
CA GLN A 237 11.33 23.38 6.44
C GLN A 237 11.80 23.22 7.89
N THR A 238 12.43 24.25 8.44
CA THR A 238 12.52 24.41 9.89
C THR A 238 11.09 24.43 10.46
N SER A 239 10.54 23.25 10.74
CA SER A 239 9.47 23.11 11.70
C SER A 239 9.96 23.82 12.94
N ALA A 240 9.14 24.72 13.51
CA ALA A 240 9.38 25.16 14.87
C ALA A 240 9.61 23.88 15.68
N LEU A 241 10.82 23.73 16.23
CA LEU A 241 11.21 22.57 17.03
C LEU A 241 10.02 22.19 17.91
N SER A 242 9.58 20.92 17.85
CA SER A 242 8.34 20.53 18.52
C SER A 242 8.39 20.96 19.99
N ARG A 243 7.30 21.53 20.46
CA ARG A 243 7.18 21.98 21.85
C ARG A 243 6.33 20.92 22.51
N ASP A 244 6.90 20.15 23.42
CA ASP A 244 6.18 19.08 24.12
C ASP A 244 6.77 18.95 25.53
N MET A 245 5.98 19.29 26.54
CA MET A 245 6.32 19.34 27.96
C MET A 245 5.36 18.45 28.74
N ALA A 246 5.83 17.27 29.13
CA ALA A 246 4.99 16.27 29.78
C ALA A 246 5.21 16.19 31.30
N VAL A 247 4.13 15.97 32.05
CA VAL A 247 4.22 15.44 33.43
C VAL A 247 4.24 13.92 33.35
N THR A 248 5.44 13.33 33.38
CA THR A 248 5.60 11.89 33.14
C THR A 248 5.30 11.05 34.37
N ASP A 249 5.51 11.60 35.57
CA ASP A 249 5.30 10.88 36.83
C ASP A 249 4.71 11.78 37.92
N LEU A 250 3.88 11.19 38.78
CA LEU A 250 3.28 11.83 39.95
C LEU A 250 3.05 10.76 41.02
N VAL A 251 3.79 10.86 42.13
CA VAL A 251 3.78 9.86 43.22
C VAL A 251 3.75 10.53 44.60
N VAL A 252 3.26 9.79 45.60
CA VAL A 252 3.45 10.14 47.01
C VAL A 252 4.86 9.70 47.43
N ALA A 253 5.66 10.66 47.90
CA ALA A 253 7.08 10.45 48.20
C ALA A 253 7.36 9.90 49.60
N GLY A 254 6.36 9.83 50.49
CA GLY A 254 6.54 9.40 51.87
C GLY A 254 5.28 9.51 52.73
N ALA A 255 5.43 9.25 54.02
CA ALA A 255 4.35 9.38 55.00
C ALA A 255 3.97 10.85 55.25
N ALA A 256 2.77 11.06 55.80
CA ALA A 256 2.32 12.39 56.19
C ALA A 256 3.21 12.97 57.30
N ASP A 257 3.45 14.28 57.24
CA ASP A 257 4.16 15.00 58.29
C ASP A 257 3.30 15.15 59.56
N ALA A 258 3.87 15.73 60.63
CA ALA A 258 3.16 15.96 61.90
C ALA A 258 1.93 16.88 61.76
N ALA A 259 1.83 17.64 60.68
CA ALA A 259 0.70 18.49 60.35
C ALA A 259 -0.32 17.79 59.41
N GLY A 260 -0.09 16.52 59.07
CA GLY A 260 -0.96 15.73 58.21
C GLY A 260 -0.78 16.00 56.70
N ASN A 261 0.27 16.72 56.29
CA ASN A 261 0.54 16.96 54.88
C ASN A 261 1.29 15.79 54.26
N LEU A 262 0.89 15.38 53.06
CA LEU A 262 1.60 14.35 52.32
C LEU A 262 2.66 14.97 51.39
N PRO A 263 3.88 14.41 51.36
CA PRO A 263 4.88 14.80 50.38
C PRO A 263 4.59 14.14 49.03
N PHE A 264 4.60 14.93 47.97
CA PHE A 264 4.43 14.50 46.59
C PHE A 264 5.70 14.78 45.79
N LYS A 265 5.99 13.89 44.84
CA LYS A 265 7.06 14.05 43.85
C LYS A 265 6.48 13.88 42.46
N MET A 266 6.88 14.75 41.54
CA MET A 266 6.51 14.66 40.14
C MET A 266 7.70 14.90 39.23
N THR A 267 7.71 14.23 38.09
CA THR A 267 8.75 14.39 37.07
C THR A 267 8.15 15.10 35.87
N VAL A 268 8.75 16.23 35.51
CA VAL A 268 8.45 16.95 34.27
C VAL A 268 9.56 16.72 33.27
N LYS A 269 9.21 16.38 32.03
CA LYS A 269 10.16 16.11 30.95
C LYS A 269 9.83 16.93 29.71
N ASN A 270 10.85 17.54 29.11
CA ASN A 270 10.74 18.12 27.78
C ASN A 270 10.88 17.00 26.75
N GLN A 271 9.76 16.58 26.15
CA GLN A 271 9.70 15.57 25.09
C GLN A 271 9.85 16.20 23.69
N GLY A 272 9.81 17.54 23.61
CA GLY A 272 9.98 18.35 22.42
C GLY A 272 11.44 18.53 21.97
N GLY A 273 11.61 19.16 20.82
CA GLY A 273 12.90 19.53 20.25
C GLY A 273 13.42 20.90 20.71
N ALA A 274 12.56 21.78 21.24
CA ALA A 274 12.94 23.12 21.68
C ALA A 274 13.19 23.16 23.19
N ALA A 275 14.29 23.81 23.61
CA ALA A 275 14.48 24.15 25.02
C ALA A 275 13.33 25.07 25.49
N GLN A 276 12.75 24.76 26.65
CA GLN A 276 11.67 25.53 27.24
C GLN A 276 12.13 26.18 28.55
N SER A 277 11.71 27.41 28.80
CA SER A 277 11.98 28.14 30.03
C SER A 277 10.73 28.91 30.46
N ASN A 278 10.67 29.31 31.74
CA ASN A 278 9.55 30.07 32.32
C ASN A 278 8.19 29.38 32.20
N VAL A 279 8.19 28.05 32.22
CA VAL A 279 6.97 27.26 32.16
C VAL A 279 6.42 27.07 33.58
N SER A 280 5.14 27.34 33.79
CA SER A 280 4.50 27.25 35.11
C SER A 280 3.99 25.82 35.37
N LEU A 281 4.33 25.25 36.53
CA LEU A 281 3.82 23.97 37.00
C LEU A 281 2.87 24.19 38.19
N ARG A 282 1.62 23.74 38.03
CA ARG A 282 0.58 23.78 39.06
C ARG A 282 0.38 22.42 39.69
N PHE A 283 0.21 22.41 41.01
CA PHE A 283 -0.10 21.21 41.78
C PHE A 283 -1.24 21.45 42.75
N SER A 284 -2.22 20.55 42.80
CA SER A 284 -3.36 20.64 43.71
C SER A 284 -3.77 19.27 44.22
N VAL A 285 -4.38 19.24 45.41
CA VAL A 285 -4.95 18.04 46.02
C VAL A 285 -6.38 18.35 46.43
N GLY A 286 -7.34 17.54 45.95
CA GLY A 286 -8.76 17.73 46.23
C GLY A 286 -9.32 19.07 45.70
N GLY A 287 -8.68 19.65 44.67
CA GLY A 287 -9.03 20.96 44.12
C GLY A 287 -8.43 22.16 44.87
N ILE A 288 -7.68 21.93 45.96
CA ILE A 288 -6.97 22.99 46.69
C ILE A 288 -5.52 23.07 46.18
N PRO A 289 -5.04 24.24 45.71
CA PRO A 289 -3.65 24.41 45.31
C PRO A 289 -2.68 24.14 46.47
N ALA A 290 -1.62 23.37 46.22
CA ALA A 290 -0.60 23.11 47.22
C ALA A 290 0.26 24.37 47.51
N PRO A 291 0.75 24.56 48.73
CA PRO A 291 1.71 25.63 49.04
C PRO A 291 2.91 25.64 48.07
N GLY A 292 3.28 26.82 47.58
CA GLY A 292 4.39 27.00 46.63
C GLY A 292 4.04 26.80 45.16
N THR A 293 2.75 26.66 44.82
CA THR A 293 2.26 26.56 43.44
C THR A 293 1.56 27.86 42.98
N PRO A 294 1.64 28.27 41.70
CA PRO A 294 2.47 27.71 40.63
C PRO A 294 3.98 27.88 40.88
N VAL A 295 4.78 26.91 40.46
CA VAL A 295 6.25 27.04 40.43
C VAL A 295 6.71 27.35 39.01
N SER A 296 7.57 28.36 38.85
CA SER A 296 8.23 28.62 37.58
C SER A 296 9.37 27.63 37.39
N MET A 297 9.26 26.77 36.38
CA MET A 297 10.28 25.79 36.05
C MET A 297 11.52 26.49 35.47
N MET A 298 12.70 25.99 35.86
CA MET A 298 13.94 26.41 35.21
C MET A 298 14.00 25.88 33.78
N MET A 299 14.91 26.41 32.97
CA MET A 299 15.11 25.95 31.60
C MET A 299 15.36 24.43 31.53
N LEU A 300 14.60 23.76 30.67
CA LEU A 300 14.75 22.35 30.32
C LEU A 300 15.11 22.24 28.84
N GLY A 301 16.28 21.69 28.54
CA GLY A 301 16.69 21.36 27.18
C GLY A 301 15.86 20.21 26.60
N ALA A 302 16.00 19.96 25.30
CA ALA A 302 15.32 18.86 24.63
C ALA A 302 15.70 17.51 25.26
N GLY A 303 14.71 16.73 25.69
CA GLY A 303 14.91 15.44 26.37
C GLY A 303 15.18 15.52 27.87
N ASP A 304 15.47 16.70 28.42
CA ASP A 304 15.76 16.87 29.85
C ASP A 304 14.53 16.58 30.70
N ALA A 305 14.78 16.01 31.88
CA ALA A 305 13.77 15.78 32.90
C ALA A 305 14.18 16.41 34.24
N ARG A 306 13.19 16.83 35.03
CA ARG A 306 13.41 17.39 36.36
C ARG A 306 12.30 17.01 37.32
N GLU A 307 12.70 16.77 38.55
CA GLU A 307 11.78 16.48 39.65
C GLU A 307 11.36 17.75 40.38
N TYR A 308 10.10 17.79 40.77
CA TYR A 308 9.52 18.81 41.63
C TYR A 308 8.83 18.13 42.81
N ALA A 309 8.96 18.74 43.99
CA ALA A 309 8.38 18.21 45.22
C ALA A 309 7.46 19.25 45.86
N PHE A 310 6.32 18.79 46.36
CA PHE A 310 5.34 19.61 47.06
C PHE A 310 4.84 18.89 48.31
N SER A 311 4.41 19.64 49.31
CA SER A 311 3.70 19.10 50.48
C SER A 311 2.30 19.69 50.49
N ALA A 312 1.26 18.86 50.61
CA ALA A 312 -0.12 19.31 50.56
C ALA A 312 -0.99 18.59 51.62
N PRO A 313 -1.93 19.31 52.27
CA PRO A 313 -2.87 18.69 53.20
C PRO A 313 -3.89 17.83 52.45
N MET A 314 -4.32 16.75 53.08
CA MET A 314 -5.48 15.97 52.64
C MET A 314 -6.77 16.65 53.12
N ILE A 315 -7.81 16.67 52.30
CA ILE A 315 -9.12 17.19 52.71
C ILE A 315 -9.77 16.16 53.64
N ALA A 316 -10.02 16.58 54.89
CA ALA A 316 -10.70 15.75 55.86
C ALA A 316 -12.14 15.46 55.42
N GLY A 317 -12.60 14.21 55.63
CA GLY A 317 -13.94 13.76 55.28
C GLY A 317 -14.08 13.16 53.88
N LEU A 318 -13.01 13.15 53.08
CA LEU A 318 -12.95 12.45 51.80
C LEU A 318 -12.06 11.20 51.90
N ASN A 319 -12.63 10.03 51.64
CA ASN A 319 -11.87 8.76 51.63
C ASN A 319 -10.79 8.73 50.54
N GLN A 320 -10.99 9.51 49.47
CA GLN A 320 -10.07 9.63 48.34
C GLN A 320 -9.90 11.10 47.98
N ASN A 321 -8.66 11.52 47.78
CA ASN A 321 -8.30 12.85 47.30
C ASN A 321 -7.63 12.72 45.93
N LEU A 322 -8.04 13.54 44.97
CA LEU A 322 -7.42 13.60 43.65
C LEU A 322 -6.27 14.61 43.67
N ALA A 323 -5.05 14.12 43.49
CA ALA A 323 -3.88 14.96 43.25
C ALA A 323 -3.71 15.22 41.75
N ILE A 324 -3.49 16.46 41.36
CA ILE A 324 -3.36 16.88 39.95
C ILE A 324 -2.12 17.76 39.81
N ALA A 325 -1.19 17.35 38.94
CA ALA A 325 -0.06 18.14 38.50
C ALA A 325 -0.25 18.53 37.03
N CYS A 326 -0.25 19.82 36.72
CA CYS A 326 -0.47 20.33 35.37
C CYS A 326 0.54 21.42 35.02
N ILE A 327 1.10 21.34 33.81
CA ILE A 327 1.95 22.36 33.24
C ILE A 327 1.08 23.35 32.47
N GLU A 328 1.19 24.65 32.78
CA GLU A 328 0.53 25.72 32.05
C GLU A 328 1.37 26.09 30.82
N PHE A 329 1.31 25.24 29.81
CA PHE A 329 2.04 25.39 28.56
C PHE A 329 1.17 24.91 27.41
N SER A 330 1.09 25.70 26.34
CA SER A 330 0.40 25.31 25.12
C SER A 330 1.43 24.80 24.13
N ASP A 331 1.31 23.52 23.82
CA ASP A 331 2.30 22.76 23.10
C ASP A 331 1.63 21.72 22.20
N ASP A 332 2.43 20.88 21.54
CA ASP A 332 1.96 19.99 20.49
C ASP A 332 1.19 18.78 21.05
N ASN A 333 1.22 18.54 22.37
CA ASN A 333 0.56 17.41 23.02
C ASN A 333 -0.07 17.78 24.37
N LEU A 334 -1.10 18.62 24.34
CA LEU A 334 -1.82 19.06 25.55
C LEU A 334 -2.31 17.92 26.48
N GLY A 335 -2.46 16.70 25.96
CA GLY A 335 -2.92 15.53 26.73
C GLY A 335 -1.92 14.99 27.75
N ASN A 336 -0.61 15.25 27.58
CA ASN A 336 0.43 14.80 28.53
C ASN A 336 0.87 15.92 29.50
N ASN A 337 0.35 17.14 29.36
CA ASN A 337 0.70 18.29 30.20
C ASN A 337 0.14 18.16 31.63
N CYS A 338 -0.80 17.24 31.86
CA CYS A 338 -1.40 16.97 33.15
C CYS A 338 -1.27 15.49 33.54
N LYS A 339 -1.00 15.25 34.82
CA LYS A 339 -1.04 13.93 35.43
C LYS A 339 -1.88 13.96 36.70
N THR A 340 -2.68 12.92 36.89
CA THR A 340 -3.55 12.76 38.06
C THR A 340 -3.17 11.51 38.85
N LEU A 341 -3.30 11.59 40.17
CA LEU A 341 -3.08 10.48 41.10
C LEU A 341 -4.22 10.46 42.13
N MET A 342 -4.87 9.31 42.30
CA MET A 342 -5.85 9.12 43.36
C MET A 342 -5.12 8.71 44.65
N VAL A 343 -5.30 9.48 45.72
CA VAL A 343 -4.69 9.25 47.02
C VAL A 343 -5.77 8.83 48.00
N ASN A 344 -5.70 7.60 48.49
CA ASN A 344 -6.61 7.13 49.53
C ASN A 344 -6.14 7.67 50.89
N GLN A 345 -7.06 8.27 51.64
CA GLN A 345 -6.77 8.62 53.03
C GLN A 345 -6.69 7.30 53.81
N ALA A 346 -5.56 7.01 54.45
CA ALA A 346 -5.51 5.94 55.44
C ALA A 346 -6.57 6.28 56.49
N ALA A 347 -7.60 5.43 56.62
CA ALA A 347 -8.78 5.70 57.42
C ALA A 347 -8.39 6.17 58.83
N SER A 348 -8.45 7.48 59.05
CA SER A 348 -8.16 8.08 60.34
C SER A 348 -9.35 7.80 61.25
N GLY A 349 -9.25 6.72 62.03
CA GLY A 349 -10.23 6.39 63.07
C GLY A 349 -11.28 5.37 62.64
N GLY A 350 -10.85 4.14 62.46
CA GLY A 350 -11.72 2.97 62.41
C GLY A 350 -10.83 1.77 62.22
N GLY A 351 -10.48 1.09 63.33
CA GLY A 351 -9.48 0.04 63.39
C GLY A 351 -9.50 -0.86 62.16
N THR A 352 -8.58 -0.60 61.22
CA THR A 352 -8.12 -1.64 60.33
C THR A 352 -7.49 -2.65 61.25
N ALA A 353 -8.17 -3.77 61.42
CA ALA A 353 -7.57 -5.01 61.82
C ALA A 353 -6.42 -5.26 60.84
N ASP A 354 -5.26 -4.71 61.19
CA ASP A 354 -4.00 -5.37 60.95
C ASP A 354 -4.19 -6.74 61.60
N PHE A 355 -4.52 -7.73 60.78
CA PHE A 355 -4.57 -9.11 61.22
C PHE A 355 -3.11 -9.51 61.46
N GLY A 356 -2.56 -9.07 62.59
CA GLY A 356 -1.25 -9.47 63.11
C GLY A 356 -1.15 -10.96 63.47
N GLY A 357 -2.15 -11.74 63.06
CA GLY A 357 -2.18 -13.20 62.99
C GLY A 357 -3.06 -13.62 61.82
N ASN A 358 -2.88 -14.83 61.30
CA ASN A 358 -3.64 -15.34 60.16
C ASN A 358 -5.15 -15.11 60.33
N PRO A 359 -5.81 -14.33 59.45
CA PRO A 359 -7.23 -14.03 59.57
C PRO A 359 -8.04 -15.33 59.50
N THR A 360 -9.09 -15.45 60.30
CA THR A 360 -9.97 -16.62 60.23
C THR A 360 -10.72 -16.62 58.90
N ALA A 361 -11.14 -17.80 58.44
CA ALA A 361 -11.84 -17.95 57.16
C ALA A 361 -13.07 -17.05 57.07
N GLU A 362 -13.78 -16.84 58.18
CA GLU A 362 -14.96 -15.97 58.27
C GLU A 362 -14.61 -14.48 58.08
N GLN A 363 -13.45 -14.06 58.56
CA GLN A 363 -12.98 -12.67 58.42
C GLN A 363 -12.57 -12.37 56.98
N VAL A 364 -11.91 -13.32 56.32
CA VAL A 364 -11.54 -13.20 54.90
C VAL A 364 -12.81 -13.23 54.04
N TRP A 365 -13.76 -14.11 54.36
CA TRP A 365 -15.02 -14.21 53.63
C TRP A 365 -15.86 -12.94 53.71
N ARG A 366 -16.00 -12.35 54.90
CA ARG A 366 -16.70 -11.07 55.08
C ARG A 366 -16.03 -9.94 54.30
N SER A 367 -14.71 -9.98 54.16
CA SER A 367 -13.96 -9.02 53.36
C SER A 367 -14.23 -9.17 51.85
N ILE A 368 -14.38 -10.41 51.36
CA ILE A 368 -14.78 -10.69 49.97
C ILE A 368 -16.21 -10.19 49.72
N GLN A 369 -17.16 -10.46 50.62
CA GLN A 369 -18.55 -9.99 50.49
C GLN A 369 -18.64 -8.46 50.40
N LEU A 370 -17.90 -7.75 51.26
CA LEU A 370 -17.83 -6.28 51.23
C LEU A 370 -17.24 -5.76 49.91
N LEU A 371 -16.22 -6.44 49.38
CA LEU A 371 -15.54 -6.02 48.16
C LEU A 371 -16.42 -6.26 46.91
N LEU A 372 -17.16 -7.37 46.86
CA LEU A 372 -18.11 -7.65 45.79
C LEU A 372 -19.33 -6.70 45.83
N ALA A 373 -19.82 -6.36 47.02
CA ALA A 373 -20.88 -5.36 47.18
C ALA A 373 -20.45 -3.98 46.65
N GLN A 374 -19.20 -3.58 46.89
CA GLN A 374 -18.63 -2.34 46.31
C GLN A 374 -18.54 -2.38 44.78
N GLN A 375 -18.44 -3.58 44.19
CA GLN A 375 -18.46 -3.79 42.74
C GLN A 375 -19.89 -3.94 42.17
N GLY A 376 -20.93 -3.69 42.97
CA GLY A 376 -22.33 -3.75 42.55
C GLY A 376 -22.94 -5.16 42.56
N MET A 377 -22.25 -6.14 43.14
CA MET A 377 -22.74 -7.51 43.33
C MET A 377 -23.16 -7.71 44.78
N ASP A 378 -24.42 -7.38 45.09
CA ASP A 378 -24.99 -7.61 46.42
C ASP A 378 -25.40 -9.08 46.61
N LEU A 379 -24.82 -9.72 47.63
CA LEU A 379 -25.05 -11.12 47.96
C LEU A 379 -26.11 -11.30 49.04
N SER A 380 -26.70 -10.23 49.57
CA SER A 380 -27.70 -10.28 50.64
C SER A 380 -28.94 -11.12 50.30
N ASP A 381 -29.29 -11.21 49.02
CA ASP A 381 -30.46 -11.94 48.52
C ASP A 381 -30.17 -13.43 48.22
N TYR A 382 -28.95 -13.89 48.46
CA TYR A 382 -28.50 -15.25 48.14
C TYR A 382 -28.22 -16.03 49.42
N ASP A 383 -28.80 -17.23 49.52
CA ASP A 383 -28.43 -18.20 50.54
C ASP A 383 -27.19 -18.96 50.05
N LEU A 384 -26.02 -18.60 50.58
CA LEU A 384 -24.73 -19.10 50.13
C LEU A 384 -24.48 -20.49 50.72
N VAL A 385 -25.11 -21.51 50.13
CA VAL A 385 -24.95 -22.89 50.57
C VAL A 385 -23.63 -23.46 50.03
N GLY A 386 -22.65 -23.68 50.91
CA GLY A 386 -21.54 -24.60 50.62
C GLY A 386 -20.11 -24.04 50.57
N MET A 387 -19.84 -22.78 50.96
CA MET A 387 -18.45 -22.29 51.04
C MET A 387 -17.83 -22.36 52.44
N GLU A 388 -18.64 -22.53 53.50
CA GLU A 388 -18.17 -22.68 54.87
C GLU A 388 -17.44 -24.03 55.02
N GLY A 389 -16.09 -23.99 55.05
CA GLY A 389 -15.24 -25.15 55.29
C GLY A 389 -14.66 -25.86 54.06
N GLN A 390 -14.93 -25.39 52.83
CA GLN A 390 -14.37 -26.00 51.61
C GLN A 390 -13.04 -25.38 51.14
N LEU A 391 -12.78 -24.12 51.49
CA LEU A 391 -11.54 -23.42 51.16
C LEU A 391 -10.76 -23.14 52.44
N SER A 392 -9.45 -23.40 52.41
CA SER A 392 -8.55 -23.02 53.49
C SER A 392 -8.42 -21.49 53.59
N ALA A 393 -7.97 -21.01 54.75
CA ALA A 393 -7.78 -19.57 54.99
C ALA A 393 -6.79 -18.95 53.98
N ASP A 394 -5.80 -19.71 53.53
CA ASP A 394 -4.81 -19.26 52.54
C ASP A 394 -5.41 -19.19 51.13
N GLU A 395 -6.29 -20.12 50.75
CA GLU A 395 -7.00 -20.09 49.46
C GLU A 395 -8.01 -18.94 49.40
N LEU A 396 -8.73 -18.68 50.49
CA LEU A 396 -9.62 -17.52 50.59
C LEU A 396 -8.84 -16.20 50.51
N LYS A 397 -7.64 -16.15 51.10
CA LYS A 397 -6.76 -14.99 51.00
C LYS A 397 -6.26 -14.78 49.57
N GLY A 398 -5.84 -15.86 48.90
CA GLY A 398 -5.45 -15.81 47.48
C GLY A 398 -6.59 -15.34 46.57
N LEU A 399 -7.82 -15.78 46.84
CA LEU A 399 -9.01 -15.32 46.12
C LEU A 399 -9.28 -13.83 46.34
N LEU A 400 -9.21 -13.36 47.59
CA LEU A 400 -9.37 -11.94 47.92
C LEU A 400 -8.34 -11.06 47.19
N ASP A 401 -7.08 -11.51 47.11
CA ASP A 401 -6.01 -10.79 46.42
C ASP A 401 -6.24 -10.77 44.89
N GLN A 402 -6.71 -11.87 44.29
CA GLN A 402 -7.04 -11.92 42.86
C GLN A 402 -8.25 -11.04 42.49
N ILE A 403 -9.28 -10.98 43.35
CA ILE A 403 -10.43 -10.09 43.12
C ILE A 403 -9.99 -8.61 43.24
N ARG A 404 -9.13 -8.27 44.22
CA ARG A 404 -8.56 -6.92 44.36
C ARG A 404 -7.70 -6.50 43.16
N ALA A 405 -6.95 -7.44 42.59
CA ALA A 405 -6.14 -7.22 41.41
C ALA A 405 -6.95 -7.16 40.10
N GLY A 406 -8.27 -7.43 40.14
CA GLY A 406 -9.13 -7.50 38.95
C GLY A 406 -8.81 -8.69 38.04
N LEU A 407 -8.17 -9.73 38.57
CA LEU A 407 -7.74 -10.92 37.83
C LEU A 407 -8.73 -12.09 37.95
N ALA A 408 -9.67 -12.00 38.89
CA ALA A 408 -10.73 -12.99 39.06
C ALA A 408 -12.02 -12.50 38.40
N ASP A 409 -12.61 -13.34 37.55
CA ASP A 409 -13.95 -13.13 36.98
C ASP A 409 -14.98 -13.73 37.94
N VAL A 410 -15.92 -12.91 38.39
CA VAL A 410 -16.93 -13.29 39.39
C VAL A 410 -18.30 -13.15 38.76
N SER A 411 -19.04 -14.26 38.69
CA SER A 411 -20.40 -14.29 38.19
C SER A 411 -21.34 -14.95 39.20
N LEU A 412 -22.57 -14.44 39.28
CA LEU A 412 -23.62 -14.99 40.13
C LEU A 412 -24.53 -15.91 39.31
N SER A 413 -24.71 -17.15 39.76
CA SER A 413 -25.65 -18.10 39.15
C SER A 413 -26.53 -18.73 40.23
N GLY A 414 -27.83 -18.84 39.93
CA GLY A 414 -28.83 -19.41 40.84
C GLY A 414 -30.05 -18.50 41.08
N PRO A 415 -31.19 -19.06 41.49
CA PRO A 415 -32.37 -18.27 41.81
C PRO A 415 -32.14 -17.45 43.09
N LYS A 416 -32.53 -16.17 43.07
CA LYS A 416 -32.59 -15.35 44.30
C LYS A 416 -33.57 -15.98 45.29
N THR A 417 -33.29 -15.87 46.59
CA THR A 417 -34.20 -16.40 47.61
C THR A 417 -35.58 -15.75 47.48
N GLY A 418 -36.62 -16.58 47.28
CA GLY A 418 -38.02 -16.13 47.17
C GLY A 418 -38.67 -16.11 45.78
N ALA A 419 -37.99 -16.54 44.71
CA ALA A 419 -38.63 -16.69 43.40
C ALA A 419 -39.39 -18.05 43.29
N PRO A 420 -40.69 -18.07 42.93
CA PRO A 420 -41.44 -19.32 42.77
C PRO A 420 -40.91 -20.13 41.59
N ALA A 421 -40.74 -21.44 41.79
CA ALA A 421 -40.26 -22.37 40.78
C ALA A 421 -41.26 -22.50 39.62
N THR A 422 -40.94 -21.93 38.46
CA THR A 422 -41.61 -22.27 37.20
C THR A 422 -40.84 -23.33 36.44
N SER A 423 -41.58 -24.39 36.12
CA SER A 423 -41.20 -25.62 35.45
C SER A 423 -40.67 -25.45 34.02
N ALA A 424 -39.88 -26.46 33.62
CA ALA A 424 -39.25 -26.68 32.33
C ALA A 424 -40.17 -26.53 31.09
N GLY A 425 -39.55 -26.11 29.97
CA GLY A 425 -40.13 -26.15 28.63
C GLY A 425 -39.07 -26.05 27.53
N THR A 426 -38.80 -27.19 26.88
CA THR A 426 -38.05 -27.36 25.63
C THR A 426 -38.61 -26.49 24.49
N THR A 427 -37.78 -25.86 23.66
CA THR A 427 -37.82 -25.88 22.17
C THR A 427 -36.83 -24.92 21.51
N ALA A 428 -36.40 -25.32 20.32
CA ALA A 428 -35.51 -24.64 19.40
C ALA A 428 -36.11 -23.42 18.68
N ALA A 429 -35.23 -22.61 18.08
CA ALA A 429 -35.35 -21.96 16.75
C ALA A 429 -35.02 -20.44 16.70
N ALA A 430 -34.00 -20.13 15.89
CA ALA A 430 -33.91 -19.11 14.83
C ALA A 430 -34.61 -17.73 14.96
N ALA A 431 -33.84 -16.66 14.77
CA ALA A 431 -34.25 -15.39 14.15
C ALA A 431 -32.98 -14.67 13.61
N ALA A 432 -32.74 -14.56 12.30
CA ALA A 432 -33.40 -13.75 11.27
C ALA A 432 -32.92 -12.27 11.23
N SER A 433 -32.01 -12.03 10.29
CA SER A 433 -31.55 -10.70 9.83
C SER A 433 -32.68 -9.94 9.11
N ARG A 434 -32.85 -8.65 9.43
CA ARG A 434 -33.67 -7.71 8.65
C ARG A 434 -32.79 -6.97 7.63
N ARG A 435 -33.11 -7.16 6.35
CA ARG A 435 -32.72 -6.27 5.24
C ARG A 435 -33.79 -5.19 5.10
N LEU A 436 -33.36 -3.95 4.88
CA LEU A 436 -34.15 -2.86 4.33
C LEU A 436 -33.69 -2.60 2.90
N SER A 437 -34.62 -2.66 1.97
CA SER A 437 -34.50 -2.19 0.60
C SER A 437 -35.43 -0.99 0.43
N SER A 438 -35.01 0.03 -0.31
CA SER A 438 -35.92 0.96 -0.96
C SER A 438 -35.34 1.44 -2.29
N ASP A 439 -36.20 1.41 -3.29
CA ASP A 439 -36.01 1.62 -4.72
C ASP A 439 -35.68 3.07 -5.15
N GLY A 440 -35.09 3.18 -6.35
CA GLY A 440 -35.82 3.81 -7.47
C GLY A 440 -35.27 5.15 -8.01
N ALA A 441 -34.60 5.11 -9.17
CA ALA A 441 -34.57 6.23 -10.11
C ALA A 441 -34.38 5.77 -11.57
N ALA A 442 -35.13 6.41 -12.47
CA ALA A 442 -35.34 6.08 -13.89
C ALA A 442 -34.19 6.52 -14.83
N PRO A 443 -34.11 6.01 -16.07
CA PRO A 443 -32.91 6.11 -16.91
C PRO A 443 -32.89 7.37 -17.78
N VAL A 444 -31.70 7.95 -17.94
CA VAL A 444 -31.40 9.06 -18.87
C VAL A 444 -30.63 8.51 -20.07
N ALA A 445 -30.96 9.05 -21.25
CA ALA A 445 -30.56 8.61 -22.58
C ALA A 445 -29.04 8.46 -22.79
N ALA A 446 -28.65 7.41 -23.53
CA ALA A 446 -27.28 7.05 -23.84
C ALA A 446 -26.62 8.04 -24.83
N ALA A 447 -25.63 8.78 -24.35
CA ALA A 447 -24.62 9.40 -25.20
C ALA A 447 -23.66 8.31 -25.71
N GLN A 448 -23.33 8.33 -27.00
CA GLN A 448 -22.30 7.46 -27.55
C GLN A 448 -20.95 7.89 -26.96
N ASN A 449 -20.38 7.04 -26.11
CA ASN A 449 -19.03 7.24 -25.57
C ASN A 449 -18.03 7.17 -26.73
N VAL A 450 -17.53 8.34 -27.13
CA VAL A 450 -16.33 8.46 -27.95
C VAL A 450 -15.15 8.16 -27.02
N GLU A 451 -14.48 7.03 -27.25
CA GLU A 451 -13.35 6.60 -26.42
C GLU A 451 -12.10 7.37 -26.84
N PHE A 452 -11.76 8.41 -26.07
CA PHE A 452 -10.53 9.18 -26.28
C PHE A 452 -9.31 8.35 -25.93
N ALA A 453 -8.22 8.55 -26.68
CA ALA A 453 -6.95 7.90 -26.37
C ALA A 453 -6.46 8.32 -24.97
N PRO A 454 -6.20 7.37 -24.04
CA PRO A 454 -5.69 7.69 -22.71
C PRO A 454 -4.29 8.34 -22.76
N VAL A 455 -3.98 9.13 -21.73
CA VAL A 455 -2.64 9.68 -21.50
C VAL A 455 -1.60 8.57 -21.47
N GLY A 456 -0.49 8.77 -22.19
CA GLY A 456 0.58 7.76 -22.30
C GLY A 456 0.42 6.79 -23.48
N ASN A 457 -0.61 6.97 -24.32
CA ASN A 457 -0.62 6.33 -25.62
C ASN A 457 0.55 6.86 -26.48
N ASP A 458 1.28 5.90 -27.03
CA ASP A 458 2.45 6.13 -27.85
C ASP A 458 2.29 5.48 -29.22
N TRP A 459 2.78 6.16 -30.25
CA TRP A 459 2.88 5.62 -31.59
C TRP A 459 4.31 5.72 -32.09
N SER A 460 4.84 4.65 -32.64
CA SER A 460 6.13 4.64 -33.32
C SER A 460 6.06 3.91 -34.63
N GLY A 461 6.92 4.30 -35.55
CA GLY A 461 7.07 3.58 -36.80
C GLY A 461 8.19 4.17 -37.63
N LEU A 462 8.17 3.84 -38.92
CA LEU A 462 9.03 4.42 -39.93
C LEU A 462 8.17 5.33 -40.82
N SER A 463 8.66 6.53 -41.13
CA SER A 463 7.96 7.52 -41.97
C SER A 463 8.91 8.16 -42.97
N ALA A 464 8.38 8.89 -43.96
CA ALA A 464 9.23 9.77 -44.76
C ALA A 464 9.80 10.90 -43.87
N PRO A 465 11.06 11.32 -44.05
CA PRO A 465 11.65 12.36 -43.21
C PRO A 465 10.91 13.69 -43.37
N LEU A 466 10.58 14.32 -42.25
CA LEU A 466 9.95 15.65 -42.24
C LEU A 466 10.94 16.77 -42.64
N GLY A 467 12.24 16.52 -42.51
CA GLY A 467 13.28 17.49 -42.81
C GLY A 467 14.68 16.88 -42.87
N PRO A 468 15.70 17.70 -43.18
CA PRO A 468 17.09 17.25 -43.29
C PRO A 468 17.75 16.93 -41.94
N LYS A 469 17.21 17.44 -40.83
CA LYS A 469 17.71 17.21 -39.47
C LYS A 469 16.63 16.55 -38.62
N ALA A 470 17.06 15.89 -37.55
CA ALA A 470 16.14 15.44 -36.52
C ALA A 470 15.33 16.64 -36.00
N SER A 471 14.03 16.42 -35.76
CA SER A 471 13.13 17.48 -35.33
C SER A 471 12.16 16.99 -34.28
N GLY A 472 11.97 17.80 -33.24
CA GLY A 472 10.86 17.71 -32.32
C GLY A 472 9.68 18.54 -32.82
N VAL A 473 8.47 18.03 -32.66
CA VAL A 473 7.22 18.70 -33.06
C VAL A 473 6.25 18.70 -31.88
N LEU A 474 5.68 19.85 -31.58
CA LEU A 474 4.58 20.00 -30.64
C LEU A 474 3.27 20.19 -31.41
N ILE A 475 2.26 19.40 -31.08
CA ILE A 475 0.96 19.38 -31.76
C ILE A 475 -0.12 19.66 -30.71
N GLY A 476 -0.58 20.92 -30.67
CA GLY A 476 -1.66 21.35 -29.76
C GLY A 476 -3.03 21.46 -30.42
N GLU A 477 -3.16 21.08 -31.70
CA GLU A 477 -4.39 21.25 -32.48
C GLU A 477 -4.70 20.02 -33.33
N GLU A 478 -5.99 19.67 -33.40
CA GLU A 478 -6.50 18.51 -34.14
C GLU A 478 -6.20 18.59 -35.65
N LYS A 479 -6.30 19.78 -36.24
CA LYS A 479 -6.01 19.98 -37.67
C LYS A 479 -4.55 19.68 -37.99
N VAL A 480 -3.64 20.09 -37.11
CA VAL A 480 -2.20 19.81 -37.25
C VAL A 480 -1.94 18.32 -37.03
N TRP A 481 -2.59 17.70 -36.04
CA TRP A 481 -2.50 16.27 -35.78
C TRP A 481 -2.89 15.42 -36.97
N ARG A 482 -4.05 15.68 -37.57
CA ARG A 482 -4.51 14.96 -38.77
C ARG A 482 -3.54 15.10 -39.94
N LYS A 483 -2.86 16.25 -40.07
CA LYS A 483 -1.85 16.47 -41.11
C LYS A 483 -0.58 15.67 -40.84
N VAL A 484 -0.05 15.73 -39.62
CA VAL A 484 1.14 14.98 -39.22
C VAL A 484 0.88 13.48 -39.32
N TRP A 485 -0.24 12.99 -38.79
CA TRP A 485 -0.60 11.57 -38.84
C TRP A 485 -0.63 11.01 -40.25
N LYS A 486 -1.30 11.71 -41.19
CA LYS A 486 -1.36 11.30 -42.61
C LYS A 486 0.02 11.23 -43.28
N GLN A 487 1.01 11.96 -42.77
CA GLN A 487 2.36 11.95 -43.31
C GLN A 487 3.19 10.77 -42.77
N VAL A 488 2.85 10.25 -41.59
CA VAL A 488 3.68 9.30 -40.84
C VAL A 488 3.05 7.91 -40.73
N SER A 489 1.74 7.79 -40.93
CA SER A 489 0.98 6.55 -40.86
C SER A 489 -0.13 6.51 -41.91
N SER A 490 -0.42 5.32 -42.42
CA SER A 490 -1.58 5.02 -43.28
C SER A 490 -2.81 4.57 -42.49
N GLU A 491 -2.70 4.42 -41.17
CA GLU A 491 -3.78 3.98 -40.29
C GLU A 491 -4.82 5.09 -40.06
N ARG A 492 -5.99 4.70 -39.52
CA ARG A 492 -7.02 5.66 -39.08
C ARG A 492 -6.41 6.62 -38.07
N VAL A 493 -6.67 7.93 -38.23
CA VAL A 493 -6.15 8.97 -37.32
C VAL A 493 -6.70 8.73 -35.91
N PRO A 494 -5.84 8.58 -34.88
CA PRO A 494 -6.27 8.48 -33.49
C PRO A 494 -6.98 9.75 -33.05
N GLU A 495 -8.05 9.59 -32.26
CA GLU A 495 -8.76 10.70 -31.64
C GLU A 495 -8.05 11.12 -30.36
N VAL A 496 -7.71 12.40 -30.27
CA VAL A 496 -7.00 13.00 -29.12
C VAL A 496 -7.83 14.19 -28.67
N ASP A 497 -8.16 14.22 -27.38
CA ASP A 497 -8.78 15.40 -26.78
C ASP A 497 -7.74 16.50 -26.61
N PHE A 498 -7.67 17.41 -27.59
CA PHE A 498 -6.73 18.52 -27.56
C PHE A 498 -7.10 19.61 -26.55
N GLU A 499 -8.27 19.58 -25.90
CA GLU A 499 -8.56 20.51 -24.80
C GLU A 499 -7.72 20.17 -23.57
N GLN A 500 -7.60 18.87 -23.26
CA GLN A 500 -6.87 18.38 -22.09
C GLN A 500 -5.45 17.91 -22.41
N HIS A 501 -5.17 17.56 -23.68
CA HIS A 501 -3.92 16.94 -24.09
C HIS A 501 -3.27 17.64 -25.28
N MET A 502 -2.02 17.29 -25.53
CA MET A 502 -1.28 17.65 -26.74
C MET A 502 -0.36 16.48 -27.11
N VAL A 503 0.15 16.45 -28.35
CA VAL A 503 1.05 15.40 -28.81
C VAL A 503 2.45 15.97 -29.00
N VAL A 504 3.44 15.31 -28.43
CA VAL A 504 4.86 15.55 -28.75
C VAL A 504 5.37 14.47 -29.67
N GLY A 505 6.14 14.88 -30.67
CA GLY A 505 6.69 14.00 -31.69
C GLY A 505 8.17 14.22 -31.88
N ILE A 506 8.91 13.15 -32.11
CA ILE A 506 10.30 13.19 -32.55
C ILE A 506 10.44 12.44 -33.87
N PHE A 507 11.19 13.02 -34.80
CA PHE A 507 11.42 12.50 -36.14
C PHE A 507 12.91 12.50 -36.42
N ALA A 508 13.45 11.37 -36.86
CA ALA A 508 14.82 11.33 -37.36
C ALA A 508 14.97 12.12 -38.67
N GLY A 509 16.17 12.65 -38.91
CA GLY A 509 16.48 13.44 -40.09
C GLY A 509 16.72 12.59 -41.33
N LYS A 510 16.61 13.19 -42.53
CA LYS A 510 16.97 12.51 -43.78
C LYS A 510 18.42 12.01 -43.75
N GLY A 511 18.60 10.71 -44.00
CA GLY A 511 19.92 10.06 -44.01
C GLY A 511 20.35 9.49 -42.65
N GLU A 512 19.53 9.65 -41.61
CA GLU A 512 19.76 8.99 -40.32
C GLU A 512 19.59 7.47 -40.47
N THR A 513 20.55 6.70 -39.95
CA THR A 513 20.57 5.23 -40.08
C THR A 513 19.97 4.50 -38.88
N ARG A 514 19.49 5.27 -37.89
CA ARG A 514 18.94 4.77 -36.63
C ARG A 514 17.70 3.91 -36.87
N ASP A 515 17.57 2.84 -36.09
CA ASP A 515 16.48 1.87 -36.24
C ASP A 515 15.24 2.29 -35.45
N HIS A 516 15.41 3.02 -34.33
CA HIS A 516 14.32 3.41 -33.45
C HIS A 516 14.47 4.84 -32.91
N ALA A 517 13.33 5.43 -32.54
CA ALA A 517 13.24 6.72 -31.87
C ALA A 517 12.54 6.52 -30.52
N GLU A 518 13.13 7.01 -29.44
CA GLU A 518 12.65 6.80 -28.08
C GLU A 518 12.53 8.15 -27.36
N ILE A 519 11.38 8.40 -26.74
CA ILE A 519 11.19 9.53 -25.81
C ILE A 519 11.45 8.98 -24.41
N GLU A 520 12.64 9.27 -23.87
CA GLU A 520 13.08 8.77 -22.57
C GLU A 520 12.25 9.41 -21.44
N ALA A 521 12.10 10.73 -21.48
CA ALA A 521 11.43 11.46 -20.42
C ALA A 521 10.71 12.72 -20.96
N VAL A 522 9.62 13.08 -20.30
CA VAL A 522 8.93 14.35 -20.48
C VAL A 522 8.83 14.97 -19.09
N GLU A 523 9.66 15.96 -18.82
CA GLU A 523 9.88 16.50 -17.47
C GLU A 523 9.61 18.00 -17.43
N MET A 524 9.05 18.48 -16.31
CA MET A 524 8.92 19.90 -16.04
C MET A 524 10.26 20.43 -15.49
N SER A 525 10.76 21.52 -16.06
CA SER A 525 11.97 22.21 -15.61
C SER A 525 11.70 23.70 -15.36
N LEU A 526 12.67 24.41 -14.79
CA LEU A 526 12.58 25.86 -14.57
C LEU A 526 12.39 26.67 -15.86
N SER A 527 12.81 26.14 -17.01
CA SER A 527 12.71 26.81 -18.32
C SER A 527 11.50 26.36 -19.15
N GLY A 528 10.69 25.44 -18.64
CA GLY A 528 9.54 24.86 -19.32
C GLY A 528 9.57 23.33 -19.37
N LEU A 529 8.75 22.74 -20.23
CA LEU A 529 8.66 21.30 -20.40
C LEU A 529 9.78 20.80 -21.32
N VAL A 530 10.60 19.85 -20.85
CA VAL A 530 11.71 19.29 -21.61
C VAL A 530 11.35 17.87 -22.05
N VAL A 531 11.38 17.62 -23.35
CA VAL A 531 11.22 16.30 -23.96
C VAL A 531 12.60 15.75 -24.26
N ARG A 532 13.07 14.82 -23.42
CA ARG A 532 14.35 14.12 -23.62
C ARG A 532 14.14 12.91 -24.49
N TYR A 533 14.95 12.79 -25.54
CA TYR A 533 14.82 11.72 -26.51
C TYR A 533 16.15 11.22 -27.05
N LYS A 534 16.16 10.00 -27.56
CA LYS A 534 17.31 9.44 -28.26
C LYS A 534 16.90 8.66 -29.49
N PHE A 535 17.85 8.44 -30.39
CA PHE A 535 17.70 7.51 -31.50
C PHE A 535 18.63 6.33 -31.28
N VAL A 536 18.06 5.13 -31.33
CA VAL A 536 18.76 3.90 -30.97
C VAL A 536 19.12 3.12 -32.24
N ASN A 537 20.35 2.61 -32.29
CA ASN A 537 20.77 1.59 -33.24
C ASN A 537 20.70 0.24 -32.54
N TYR A 538 19.88 -0.69 -33.03
CA TYR A 538 20.01 -2.08 -32.58
C TYR A 538 21.25 -2.64 -33.25
N ALA A 539 22.26 -2.94 -32.44
CA ALA A 539 23.58 -3.44 -32.84
C ALA A 539 23.47 -4.74 -33.65
N THR A 540 23.10 -4.59 -34.91
CA THR A 540 23.30 -5.57 -35.96
C THR A 540 24.47 -5.06 -36.77
N PHE A 541 25.58 -5.80 -36.70
CA PHE A 541 26.96 -5.52 -37.13
C PHE A 541 27.18 -5.12 -38.61
N ASN A 542 26.18 -4.57 -39.31
CA ASN A 542 26.33 -4.12 -40.69
C ASN A 542 26.57 -2.60 -40.75
N VAL A 543 27.85 -2.23 -40.77
CA VAL A 543 28.35 -0.85 -40.94
C VAL A 543 27.97 -0.24 -42.30
N ASN A 544 27.44 -1.04 -43.23
CA ASN A 544 27.05 -0.62 -44.59
C ASN A 544 25.56 -0.79 -44.88
N LYS A 545 24.66 -0.31 -44.01
CA LYS A 545 23.23 -0.20 -44.37
C LYS A 545 23.07 0.91 -45.43
N PRO A 546 22.50 0.63 -46.63
CA PRO A 546 22.19 1.67 -47.59
C PRO A 546 21.20 2.68 -46.97
N PRO A 547 21.24 3.97 -47.36
CA PRO A 547 20.35 4.99 -46.83
C PRO A 547 18.90 4.55 -47.03
N ARG A 548 18.14 4.50 -45.93
CA ARG A 548 16.73 4.13 -45.97
C ARG A 548 15.89 5.32 -46.46
N PRO A 549 14.87 5.10 -47.30
CA PRO A 549 13.93 6.16 -47.68
C PRO A 549 13.03 6.59 -46.52
N THR A 550 12.94 5.76 -45.48
CA THR A 550 12.14 6.00 -44.28
C THR A 550 13.03 6.14 -43.03
N VAL A 551 12.55 6.92 -42.07
CA VAL A 551 13.24 7.27 -40.83
C VAL A 551 12.33 6.99 -39.63
N PRO A 552 12.89 6.60 -38.46
CA PRO A 552 12.09 6.33 -37.28
C PRO A 552 11.43 7.60 -36.73
N TYR A 553 10.24 7.42 -36.18
CA TYR A 553 9.53 8.45 -35.43
C TYR A 553 8.89 7.87 -34.17
N ARG A 554 8.63 8.75 -33.19
CA ARG A 554 7.82 8.45 -31.99
C ARG A 554 6.93 9.65 -31.69
N LEU A 555 5.67 9.38 -31.42
CA LEU A 555 4.63 10.33 -31.02
C LEU A 555 4.08 9.87 -29.67
N ARG A 556 3.87 10.80 -28.74
CA ARG A 556 3.34 10.52 -27.39
C ARG A 556 2.31 11.57 -27.00
N ILE A 557 1.16 11.13 -26.49
CA ILE A 557 0.18 12.03 -25.87
C ILE A 557 0.68 12.45 -24.50
N ILE A 558 0.67 13.76 -24.24
CA ILE A 558 1.01 14.34 -22.94
C ILE A 558 -0.07 15.33 -22.50
N PRO A 559 -0.20 15.63 -21.19
CA PRO A 559 -1.09 16.67 -20.71
C PRO A 559 -0.81 18.01 -21.41
N ARG A 560 -1.87 18.75 -21.75
CA ARG A 560 -1.74 20.06 -22.39
C ARG A 560 -0.99 21.01 -21.45
N THR A 561 -0.03 21.75 -21.98
CA THR A 561 0.73 22.74 -21.22
C THR A 561 0.73 24.09 -21.92
N VAL A 562 0.84 25.14 -21.12
CA VAL A 562 1.04 26.51 -21.59
C VAL A 562 2.50 26.95 -21.51
N VAL A 563 3.36 26.17 -20.86
CA VAL A 563 4.79 26.49 -20.77
C VAL A 563 5.52 26.15 -22.08
N PRO A 564 6.62 26.85 -22.41
CA PRO A 564 7.45 26.49 -23.57
C PRO A 564 7.90 25.03 -23.51
N VAL A 565 7.87 24.35 -24.67
CA VAL A 565 8.34 22.97 -24.81
C VAL A 565 9.68 22.98 -25.55
N SER A 566 10.70 22.35 -24.96
CA SER A 566 12.01 22.15 -25.58
C SER A 566 12.27 20.66 -25.82
N PHE A 567 13.09 20.36 -26.82
CA PHE A 567 13.47 19.01 -27.19
C PHE A 567 14.98 18.86 -27.00
N ASP A 568 15.38 17.89 -26.18
CA ASP A 568 16.77 17.64 -25.85
C ASP A 568 17.16 16.23 -26.30
N GLN A 569 18.14 16.16 -27.20
CA GLN A 569 18.61 14.88 -27.72
C GLN A 569 19.70 14.33 -26.81
N VAL A 570 19.39 13.24 -26.13
CA VAL A 570 20.34 12.48 -25.34
C VAL A 570 21.26 11.73 -26.30
N VAL A 571 22.55 12.10 -26.27
CA VAL A 571 23.60 11.44 -27.03
C VAL A 571 24.15 10.33 -26.16
N ASP A 572 23.96 9.07 -26.57
CA ASP A 572 24.55 7.93 -25.87
C ASP A 572 26.07 8.13 -25.78
N HIS A 573 26.61 7.96 -24.56
CA HIS A 573 28.02 8.25 -24.28
C HIS A 573 28.99 7.36 -25.10
N ASP A 574 28.49 6.23 -25.61
CA ASP A 574 29.24 5.33 -26.50
C ASP A 574 29.45 5.92 -27.90
N ASP A 575 28.51 6.71 -28.43
CA ASP A 575 28.63 7.37 -29.74
C ASP A 575 29.68 8.51 -29.72
N ALA A 576 29.96 9.09 -28.54
CA ALA A 576 30.93 10.17 -28.39
C ALA A 576 32.39 9.70 -28.60
N PHE A 577 32.68 8.42 -28.36
CA PHE A 577 34.03 7.87 -28.53
C PHE A 577 34.38 7.60 -30.00
N GLU A 578 33.41 7.28 -30.85
CA GLU A 578 33.68 6.92 -32.25
C GLU A 578 34.09 8.13 -33.11
N LYS A 579 33.58 9.33 -32.81
CA LYS A 579 33.94 10.56 -33.54
C LYS A 579 35.33 11.11 -33.23
N LYS A 580 36.02 10.63 -32.18
CA LYS A 580 37.35 11.14 -31.79
C LYS A 580 38.53 10.30 -32.30
N ARG A 581 38.31 9.24 -33.09
CA ARG A 581 39.45 8.56 -33.75
C ARG A 581 40.05 9.50 -34.81
N PRO A 582 41.33 9.91 -34.68
CA PRO A 582 41.97 10.74 -35.68
C PRO A 582 41.98 9.98 -37.00
N LYS A 583 41.55 10.65 -38.08
CA LYS A 583 41.66 10.11 -39.43
C LYS A 583 43.15 9.91 -39.72
N GLU A 584 43.64 8.68 -39.60
CA GLU A 584 44.91 8.29 -40.19
C GLU A 584 44.83 8.58 -41.68
N LYS A 585 45.62 9.58 -42.12
CA LYS A 585 45.82 9.85 -43.54
C LYS A 585 46.49 8.62 -44.14
N LYS A 586 45.76 7.90 -44.99
CA LYS A 586 46.34 7.02 -46.00
C LYS A 586 46.55 7.80 -47.29
#